data_AF-A0A1C3JJC1-F1
#
_entry.id   AF-A0A1C3JJC1-F1
#
_cell.length_a   1.000
_cell.length_b   1.000
_cell.length_c   1.000
_cell.angle_alpha   90.00
_cell.angle_beta   90.00
_cell.angle_gamma   90.00
#
_symmetry.space_group_name_H-M   'P 1'
#
loop_
_entity.id
_entity.type
_entity.pdbx_description
1 polymer ?
#
loop_
_entity_poly.entity_id
_entity_poly.type
_entity_poly.pdbx_seq_one_letter_code
_entity_poly.pdbx_strand_id
1 'polypeptide(L)'
;MAEEDYTEPFCNLPLTPLQYSHNLLIILELLAYGEEDRTKAHVEKCPLESVKFKRKLVDILNNREIAISLWLLAITIYISSSSRMAEVRSCFKEVLSALFVKQIITVLCLMIAYMAIVISWLSDLGLWNAEQLKNTVFWCASVGFMSLFKLEQLKKDKSFLKQSVIDNLKLLAILQFIVGVYTFSLWVEVLLAPVLALIVAMLAIAETDKKHHQVKVLLERCLSLFGVVLIIYTLYMLTTNFGEFSKEKTAYDFFVPPLLTLCYLPFIYVILVYTTYEKVFISLNSKIKSGFHRWIAKLYALILFNVQLSSLERWSNQVGRVNIESHSELLETFKYIFKVRSAEKKPKEVPKEQGWSPYEAKDFLFKEGLNTGFYNRVFEQEWSASSPMEEFGGGVIAYFGAFRSVISGLSDHPFRFKPITDSAIIRSLLVKLRNR
;
A
#
# COMPACT_ATOMS: atom_id res chain seq x y z
N MET A 1 -67.49 -9.01 -40.37
CA MET A 1 -67.03 -9.09 -41.76
C MET A 1 -65.70 -8.37 -41.80
N ALA A 2 -64.63 -9.08 -41.44
CA ALA A 2 -63.75 -9.86 -42.34
C ALA A 2 -62.90 -8.86 -43.16
N GLU A 3 -61.58 -8.85 -43.04
CA GLU A 3 -60.70 -9.92 -43.53
C GLU A 3 -59.54 -10.28 -42.61
N GLU A 4 -59.10 -11.51 -42.82
CA GLU A 4 -58.14 -12.33 -42.08
C GLU A 4 -56.68 -11.94 -42.34
N ASP A 5 -55.85 -11.97 -41.29
CA ASP A 5 -54.40 -12.01 -41.39
C ASP A 5 -53.92 -13.38 -40.89
N TYR A 6 -53.24 -14.12 -41.77
CA TYR A 6 -52.60 -15.39 -41.50
C TYR A 6 -51.14 -15.11 -41.15
N THR A 7 -50.68 -15.50 -39.96
CA THR A 7 -49.42 -16.26 -39.77
C THR A 7 -49.13 -16.54 -38.29
N GLU A 8 -49.15 -17.83 -37.95
CA GLU A 8 -48.32 -18.49 -36.92
C GLU A 8 -47.68 -19.72 -37.61
N PRO A 9 -46.62 -20.41 -37.11
CA PRO A 9 -46.19 -20.49 -35.70
C PRO A 9 -44.65 -20.55 -35.41
N PHE A 10 -44.34 -20.35 -34.11
CA PHE A 10 -43.29 -20.98 -33.28
C PHE A 10 -41.86 -21.27 -33.80
N CYS A 11 -40.85 -20.80 -33.05
CA CYS A 11 -39.92 -21.69 -32.33
C CYS A 11 -39.02 -20.95 -31.30
N ASN A 12 -39.12 -21.37 -30.04
CA ASN A 12 -38.17 -21.09 -28.95
C ASN A 12 -36.92 -21.95 -29.10
N LEU A 13 -35.72 -21.39 -28.88
CA LEU A 13 -34.50 -22.06 -28.35
C LEU A 13 -33.40 -21.01 -28.02
N PRO A 14 -32.39 -21.34 -27.19
CA PRO A 14 -31.89 -20.49 -26.10
C PRO A 14 -30.62 -19.70 -26.46
N LEU A 15 -30.39 -18.61 -25.74
CA LEU A 15 -29.19 -17.77 -25.84
C LEU A 15 -27.95 -18.50 -25.31
N THR A 16 -26.99 -18.75 -26.19
CA THR A 16 -25.65 -19.31 -25.91
C THR A 16 -24.63 -18.21 -25.61
N PRO A 17 -23.51 -18.53 -24.90
CA PRO A 17 -22.53 -17.55 -24.44
C PRO A 17 -21.49 -17.26 -25.53
N LEU A 18 -21.77 -16.32 -26.42
CA LEU A 18 -20.82 -15.87 -27.45
C LEU A 18 -20.77 -14.35 -27.66
N GLN A 19 -21.37 -13.55 -26.76
CA GLN A 19 -21.36 -12.09 -26.85
C GLN A 19 -20.13 -11.42 -26.20
N TYR A 20 -19.28 -12.18 -25.47
CA TYR A 20 -18.16 -11.60 -24.71
C TYR A 20 -16.86 -11.43 -25.50
N SER A 21 -16.71 -12.08 -26.67
CA SER A 21 -15.51 -11.98 -27.51
C SER A 21 -15.46 -10.73 -28.39
N HIS A 22 -16.60 -10.09 -28.64
CA HIS A 22 -16.69 -8.92 -29.53
C HIS A 22 -16.17 -7.63 -28.87
N ASN A 23 -16.36 -7.48 -27.57
CA ASN A 23 -15.89 -6.30 -26.84
C ASN A 23 -14.37 -6.31 -26.61
N LEU A 24 -13.72 -7.48 -26.55
CA LEU A 24 -12.27 -7.58 -26.44
C LEU A 24 -11.55 -7.23 -27.76
N LEU A 25 -12.17 -7.54 -28.90
CA LEU A 25 -11.64 -7.24 -30.23
C LEU A 25 -11.66 -5.72 -30.50
N ILE A 26 -12.74 -5.05 -30.11
CA ILE A 26 -12.88 -3.59 -30.20
C ILE A 26 -11.85 -2.88 -29.31
N ILE A 27 -11.53 -3.43 -28.13
CA ILE A 27 -10.50 -2.89 -27.24
C ILE A 27 -9.09 -3.03 -27.85
N LEU A 28 -8.81 -4.11 -28.58
CA LEU A 28 -7.53 -4.29 -29.28
C LEU A 28 -7.41 -3.43 -30.55
N GLU A 29 -8.50 -3.26 -31.31
CA GLU A 29 -8.53 -2.36 -32.47
C GLU A 29 -8.37 -0.88 -32.07
N LEU A 30 -8.96 -0.46 -30.95
CA LEU A 30 -8.82 0.91 -30.44
C LEU A 30 -7.43 1.23 -29.86
N LEU A 31 -6.68 0.22 -29.41
CA LEU A 31 -5.28 0.38 -28.97
C LEU A 31 -4.28 0.30 -30.13
N ALA A 32 -4.65 -0.31 -31.27
CA ALA A 32 -3.81 -0.41 -32.46
C ALA A 32 -3.94 0.78 -33.44
N TYR A 33 -5.04 1.54 -33.38
CA TYR A 33 -5.31 2.65 -34.32
C TYR A 33 -4.54 3.97 -34.02
N GLY A 34 -3.48 3.91 -33.21
CA GLY A 34 -2.75 5.09 -32.73
C GLY A 34 -1.56 5.55 -33.59
N GLU A 35 -1.22 4.84 -34.68
CA GLU A 35 0.10 5.04 -35.30
C GLU A 35 0.14 4.86 -36.83
N GLU A 36 -0.87 5.29 -37.58
CA GLU A 36 -0.69 5.40 -39.04
C GLU A 36 -1.69 6.38 -39.68
N ASP A 37 -1.31 7.66 -39.81
CA ASP A 37 -1.53 8.38 -41.08
C ASP A 37 -0.76 9.71 -41.13
N ARG A 38 0.46 9.64 -41.68
CA ARG A 38 1.18 10.79 -42.24
C ARG A 38 1.32 10.53 -43.74
N THR A 39 0.34 10.90 -44.56
CA THR A 39 0.59 11.50 -45.89
C THR A 39 -0.69 11.98 -46.59
N LYS A 40 -0.73 13.29 -46.85
CA LYS A 40 -1.39 13.98 -47.99
C LYS A 40 -2.87 13.63 -48.31
N ALA A 41 -3.76 14.56 -47.97
CA ALA A 41 -4.67 15.19 -48.95
C ALA A 41 -5.33 16.44 -48.36
N HIS A 42 -5.37 17.51 -49.15
CA HIS A 42 -6.12 18.73 -48.89
C HIS A 42 -7.61 18.40 -48.75
N VAL A 43 -8.19 18.57 -47.56
CA VAL A 43 -9.64 18.69 -47.37
C VAL A 43 -9.86 19.80 -46.36
N GLU A 44 -10.71 20.76 -46.73
CA GLU A 44 -11.14 21.89 -45.90
C GLU A 44 -11.51 21.43 -44.48
N LYS A 45 -10.85 22.02 -43.48
CA LYS A 45 -11.20 21.81 -42.07
C LYS A 45 -12.61 22.36 -41.81
N CYS A 46 -13.58 21.48 -41.74
CA CYS A 46 -14.92 21.80 -41.23
C CYS A 46 -14.82 22.14 -39.72
N PRO A 47 -15.15 23.37 -39.28
CA PRO A 47 -15.06 23.76 -37.87
C PRO A 47 -16.02 22.95 -36.97
N LEU A 48 -17.08 22.39 -37.55
CA LEU A 48 -18.16 21.70 -36.86
C LEU A 48 -17.73 20.39 -36.21
N GLU A 49 -16.83 19.61 -36.82
CA GLU A 49 -16.35 18.35 -36.21
C GLU A 49 -15.43 18.59 -35.02
N SER A 50 -14.56 19.61 -35.10
CA SER A 50 -13.70 19.99 -33.98
C SER A 50 -14.51 20.47 -32.77
N VAL A 51 -15.60 21.20 -33.00
CA VAL A 51 -16.51 21.66 -31.94
C VAL A 51 -17.35 20.50 -31.40
N LYS A 52 -17.80 19.57 -32.24
CA LYS A 52 -18.58 18.38 -31.83
C LYS A 52 -17.73 17.41 -31.00
N PHE A 53 -16.46 17.20 -31.38
CA PHE A 53 -15.51 16.41 -30.62
C PHE A 53 -15.14 17.06 -29.28
N LYS A 54 -14.90 18.38 -29.29
CA LYS A 54 -14.64 19.17 -28.07
C LYS A 54 -15.84 19.14 -27.11
N ARG A 55 -17.07 19.15 -27.64
CA ARG A 55 -18.31 19.03 -26.86
C ARG A 55 -18.48 17.60 -26.28
N LYS A 56 -18.21 16.57 -27.08
CA LYS A 56 -18.29 15.16 -26.65
C LYS A 56 -17.28 14.79 -25.56
N LEU A 57 -16.09 15.40 -25.56
CA LEU A 57 -15.09 15.26 -24.48
C LEU A 57 -15.51 15.94 -23.18
N VAL A 58 -16.12 17.13 -23.27
CA VAL A 58 -16.66 17.87 -22.12
C VAL A 58 -17.85 17.13 -21.51
N ASP A 59 -18.67 16.45 -22.31
CA ASP A 59 -19.83 15.68 -21.81
C ASP A 59 -19.44 14.38 -21.07
N ILE A 60 -18.23 13.87 -21.27
CA ILE A 60 -17.71 12.70 -20.53
C ILE A 60 -17.09 13.11 -19.19
N LEU A 61 -16.53 14.33 -19.10
CA LEU A 61 -15.81 14.81 -17.93
C LEU A 61 -16.71 15.60 -16.98
N ASN A 62 -16.65 15.28 -15.69
CA ASN A 62 -17.38 16.01 -14.67
C ASN A 62 -16.63 17.30 -14.29
N ASN A 63 -17.33 18.29 -13.72
CA ASN A 63 -16.78 19.62 -13.39
C ASN A 63 -15.45 19.56 -12.63
N ARG A 64 -15.31 18.59 -11.72
CA ARG A 64 -14.06 18.35 -10.99
C ARG A 64 -12.91 17.96 -11.89
N GLU A 65 -13.11 17.01 -12.79
CA GLU A 65 -12.06 16.51 -13.66
C GLU A 65 -11.62 17.60 -14.63
N ILE A 66 -12.56 18.45 -15.06
CA ILE A 66 -12.27 19.66 -15.82
C ILE A 66 -11.40 20.61 -14.97
N ALA A 67 -11.77 20.89 -13.73
CA ALA A 67 -10.99 21.74 -12.82
C ALA A 67 -9.58 21.20 -12.56
N ILE A 68 -9.44 19.91 -12.26
CA ILE A 68 -8.14 19.25 -12.05
C ILE A 68 -7.31 19.29 -13.34
N SER A 69 -7.92 19.01 -14.49
CA SER A 69 -7.23 19.05 -15.79
C SER A 69 -6.73 20.45 -16.14
N LEU A 70 -7.52 21.49 -15.83
CA LEU A 70 -7.11 22.88 -16.02
C LEU A 70 -5.87 23.23 -15.19
N TRP A 71 -5.86 22.84 -13.91
CA TRP A 71 -4.70 23.06 -13.04
C TRP A 71 -3.49 22.23 -13.45
N LEU A 72 -3.66 20.95 -13.79
CA LEU A 72 -2.57 20.10 -14.28
C LEU A 72 -1.96 20.65 -15.56
N LEU A 73 -2.79 21.14 -16.50
CA LEU A 73 -2.33 21.78 -17.73
C LEU A 73 -1.53 23.06 -17.40
N ALA A 74 -2.07 23.92 -16.53
CA ALA A 74 -1.39 25.16 -16.13
C ALA A 74 -0.02 24.89 -15.48
N ILE A 75 0.05 23.90 -14.57
CA ILE A 75 1.28 23.47 -13.92
C ILE A 75 2.26 22.87 -14.94
N THR A 76 1.78 22.02 -15.85
CA THR A 76 2.63 21.39 -16.87
C THR A 76 3.24 22.43 -17.81
N ILE A 77 2.44 23.41 -18.25
CA ILE A 77 2.91 24.54 -19.07
C ILE A 77 3.95 25.34 -18.29
N TYR A 78 3.68 25.66 -17.02
CA TYR A 78 4.62 26.40 -16.19
C TYR A 78 5.95 25.67 -16.01
N ILE A 79 5.93 24.38 -15.70
CA ILE A 79 7.13 23.53 -15.56
C ILE A 79 7.89 23.46 -16.90
N SER A 80 7.18 23.34 -18.02
CA SER A 80 7.79 23.19 -19.35
C SER A 80 8.43 24.49 -19.85
N SER A 81 7.78 25.64 -19.62
CA SER A 81 8.18 26.94 -20.15
C SER A 81 9.10 27.74 -19.22
N SER A 82 9.09 27.48 -17.92
CA SER A 82 9.90 28.22 -16.95
C SER A 82 11.33 27.69 -16.88
N SER A 83 12.32 28.56 -17.09
CA SER A 83 13.74 28.24 -16.91
C SER A 83 14.10 27.87 -15.46
N ARG A 84 13.33 28.35 -14.48
CA ARG A 84 13.53 28.06 -13.04
C ARG A 84 13.19 26.62 -12.65
N MET A 85 12.47 25.88 -13.48
CA MET A 85 12.04 24.50 -13.20
C MET A 85 12.84 23.46 -13.99
N ALA A 86 14.04 23.81 -14.47
CA ALA A 86 14.92 22.90 -15.20
C ALA A 86 15.26 21.63 -14.38
N GLU A 87 15.56 21.80 -13.09
CA GLU A 87 15.87 20.70 -12.17
C GLU A 87 14.64 19.80 -11.91
N VAL A 88 13.46 20.39 -11.77
CA VAL A 88 12.21 19.62 -11.62
C VAL A 88 11.94 18.76 -12.86
N ARG A 89 12.22 19.26 -14.06
CA ARG A 89 12.07 18.48 -15.30
C ARG A 89 13.05 17.30 -15.37
N SER A 90 14.31 17.48 -14.95
CA SER A 90 15.27 16.38 -14.92
C SER A 90 14.86 15.32 -13.89
N CYS A 91 14.50 15.73 -12.68
CA CYS A 91 14.02 14.82 -11.65
C CYS A 91 12.74 14.09 -12.10
N PHE A 92 11.80 14.79 -12.73
CA PHE A 92 10.58 14.18 -13.25
C PHE A 92 10.88 13.10 -14.30
N LYS A 93 11.84 13.35 -15.20
CA LYS A 93 12.29 12.37 -16.19
C LYS A 93 12.92 11.14 -15.54
N GLU A 94 13.75 11.34 -14.51
CA GLU A 94 14.35 10.24 -13.75
C GLU A 94 13.31 9.42 -13.01
N VAL A 95 12.36 10.06 -12.33
CA VAL A 95 11.25 9.40 -11.63
C VAL A 95 10.39 8.62 -12.63
N LEU A 96 10.04 9.23 -13.77
CA LEU A 96 9.28 8.56 -14.80
C LEU A 96 10.03 7.34 -15.34
N SER A 97 11.33 7.47 -15.62
CA SER A 97 12.18 6.34 -16.02
C SER A 97 12.22 5.25 -14.96
N ALA A 98 12.22 5.60 -13.67
CA ALA A 98 12.22 4.64 -12.59
C ALA A 98 10.92 3.82 -12.54
N LEU A 99 9.77 4.42 -12.89
CA LEU A 99 8.48 3.71 -12.97
C LEU A 99 8.46 2.64 -14.07
N PHE A 100 9.26 2.80 -15.13
CA PHE A 100 9.35 1.84 -16.24
C PHE A 100 10.40 0.73 -16.01
N VAL A 101 10.89 0.57 -14.78
CA VAL A 101 11.72 -0.59 -14.42
C VAL A 101 10.88 -1.87 -14.47
N LYS A 102 11.43 -2.94 -15.06
CA LYS A 102 10.74 -4.22 -15.31
C LYS A 102 9.99 -4.76 -14.09
N GLN A 103 10.57 -4.64 -12.90
CA GLN A 103 9.97 -5.07 -11.63
C GLN A 103 8.68 -4.31 -11.33
N ILE A 104 8.68 -2.98 -11.48
CA ILE A 104 7.52 -2.13 -11.22
C ILE A 104 6.43 -2.41 -12.25
N ILE A 105 6.79 -2.45 -13.54
CA ILE A 105 5.84 -2.78 -14.61
C ILE A 105 5.19 -4.14 -14.36
N THR A 106 5.96 -5.15 -13.95
CA THR A 106 5.42 -6.49 -13.67
C THR A 106 4.36 -6.44 -12.56
N VAL A 107 4.62 -5.73 -11.46
CA VAL A 107 3.65 -5.57 -10.37
C VAL A 107 2.41 -4.79 -10.82
N LEU A 108 2.57 -3.75 -11.63
CA LEU A 108 1.45 -2.99 -12.18
C LEU A 108 0.59 -3.81 -13.15
N CYS A 109 1.21 -4.61 -14.02
CA CYS A 109 0.49 -5.53 -14.91
C CYS A 109 -0.28 -6.58 -14.10
N LEU A 110 0.33 -7.15 -13.06
CA LEU A 110 -0.35 -8.09 -12.15
C LEU A 110 -1.51 -7.41 -11.41
N MET A 111 -1.36 -6.14 -11.01
CA MET A 111 -2.42 -5.35 -10.39
C MET A 111 -3.60 -5.19 -11.35
N ILE A 112 -3.35 -4.76 -12.58
CA ILE A 112 -4.39 -4.55 -13.59
C ILE A 112 -5.08 -5.88 -13.91
N ALA A 113 -4.33 -6.96 -14.10
CA ALA A 113 -4.90 -8.29 -14.37
C ALA A 113 -5.77 -8.78 -13.20
N TYR A 114 -5.31 -8.61 -11.95
CA TYR A 114 -6.09 -8.96 -10.77
C TYR A 114 -7.37 -8.14 -10.67
N MET A 115 -7.28 -6.82 -10.89
CA MET A 115 -8.45 -5.95 -10.86
C MET A 115 -9.45 -6.28 -11.96
N ALA A 116 -8.99 -6.66 -13.16
CA ALA A 116 -9.88 -7.15 -14.21
C ALA A 116 -10.67 -8.39 -13.77
N ILE A 117 -10.02 -9.35 -13.10
CA ILE A 117 -10.70 -10.54 -12.54
C ILE A 117 -11.73 -10.13 -11.48
N VAL A 118 -11.36 -9.23 -10.57
CA VAL A 118 -12.27 -8.73 -9.52
C VAL A 118 -13.47 -8.01 -10.13
N ILE A 119 -13.26 -7.15 -11.13
CA ILE A 119 -14.33 -6.41 -11.79
C ILE A 119 -15.30 -7.37 -12.50
N SER A 120 -14.79 -8.36 -13.23
CA SER A 120 -15.63 -9.38 -13.85
C SER A 120 -16.46 -10.13 -12.81
N TRP A 121 -15.83 -10.55 -11.71
CA TRP A 121 -16.54 -11.23 -10.61
C TRP A 121 -17.60 -10.34 -9.94
N LEU A 122 -17.31 -9.05 -9.74
CA LEU A 122 -18.29 -8.09 -9.20
C LEU A 122 -19.42 -7.81 -10.18
N SER A 123 -19.14 -7.80 -11.48
CA SER A 123 -20.14 -7.64 -12.54
C SER A 123 -21.12 -8.83 -12.54
N ASP A 124 -20.62 -10.06 -12.39
CA ASP A 124 -21.45 -11.27 -12.33
C ASP A 124 -22.39 -11.26 -11.10
N LEU A 125 -21.96 -10.61 -10.01
CA LEU A 125 -22.76 -10.44 -8.78
C LEU A 125 -23.75 -9.27 -8.86
N GLY A 126 -23.76 -8.50 -9.95
CA GLY A 126 -24.55 -7.27 -10.05
C GLY A 126 -24.08 -6.16 -9.10
N LEU A 127 -22.82 -6.21 -8.64
CA LEU A 127 -22.21 -5.23 -7.72
C LEU A 127 -21.32 -4.21 -8.46
N TRP A 128 -21.22 -4.31 -9.78
CA TRP A 128 -20.48 -3.39 -10.65
C TRP A 128 -21.12 -3.36 -12.04
N ASN A 129 -21.12 -2.19 -12.69
CA ASN A 129 -21.57 -2.03 -14.07
C ASN A 129 -20.59 -1.16 -14.89
N ALA A 130 -20.74 -1.16 -16.22
CA ALA A 130 -19.82 -0.45 -17.13
C ALA A 130 -19.73 1.06 -16.89
N GLU A 131 -20.76 1.68 -16.29
CA GLU A 131 -20.74 3.11 -15.95
C GLU A 131 -19.69 3.43 -14.87
N GLN A 132 -19.32 2.44 -14.05
CA GLN A 132 -18.32 2.55 -12.98
C GLN A 132 -16.88 2.39 -13.46
N LEU A 133 -16.66 2.16 -14.75
CA LEU A 133 -15.32 2.01 -15.33
C LEU A 133 -14.43 3.20 -14.99
N LYS A 134 -14.97 4.41 -15.11
CA LYS A 134 -14.22 5.64 -14.85
C LYS A 134 -13.77 5.73 -13.39
N ASN A 135 -14.69 5.48 -12.46
CA ASN A 135 -14.42 5.46 -11.03
C ASN A 135 -13.38 4.39 -10.68
N THR A 136 -13.44 3.24 -11.32
CA THR A 136 -12.50 2.12 -11.12
C THR A 136 -11.09 2.49 -11.59
N VAL A 137 -10.95 3.14 -12.76
CA VAL A 137 -9.66 3.62 -13.26
C VAL A 137 -9.06 4.66 -12.31
N PHE A 138 -9.86 5.63 -11.86
CA PHE A 138 -9.42 6.61 -10.86
C PHE A 138 -9.01 5.96 -9.54
N TRP A 139 -9.77 4.97 -9.08
CA TRP A 139 -9.46 4.23 -7.86
C TRP A 139 -8.14 3.43 -7.99
N CYS A 140 -7.93 2.76 -9.12
CA CYS A 140 -6.69 2.03 -9.41
C CYS A 140 -5.47 2.97 -9.46
N ALA A 141 -5.59 4.12 -10.11
CA ALA A 141 -4.51 5.11 -10.24
C ALA A 141 -4.19 5.84 -8.92
N SER A 142 -5.18 5.97 -8.03
CA SER A 142 -5.01 6.63 -6.73
C SER A 142 -4.71 5.62 -5.62
N VAL A 143 -5.74 5.00 -5.07
CA VAL A 143 -5.65 4.07 -3.92
C VAL A 143 -4.83 2.84 -4.28
N GLY A 144 -5.09 2.23 -5.44
CA GLY A 144 -4.37 1.03 -5.90
C GLY A 144 -2.87 1.29 -6.01
N PHE A 145 -2.47 2.25 -6.83
CA PHE A 145 -1.07 2.60 -7.03
C PHE A 145 -0.38 3.08 -5.74
N MET A 146 -0.99 3.99 -4.97
CA MET A 146 -0.40 4.55 -3.75
C MET A 146 -0.13 3.48 -2.69
N SER A 147 -0.99 2.47 -2.58
CA SER A 147 -0.83 1.38 -1.63
C SER A 147 0.44 0.55 -1.89
N LEU A 148 0.87 0.43 -3.16
CA LEU A 148 2.08 -0.29 -3.54
C LEU A 148 3.35 0.39 -3.01
N PHE A 149 3.40 1.72 -2.97
CA PHE A 149 4.52 2.45 -2.39
C PHE A 149 4.58 2.33 -0.87
N LYS A 150 3.42 2.21 -0.22
CA LYS A 150 3.36 2.05 1.23
C LYS A 150 3.78 0.67 1.72
N LEU A 151 3.91 -0.33 0.83
CA LEU A 151 4.28 -1.73 1.17
C LEU A 151 5.51 -1.84 2.07
N GLU A 152 6.53 -1.00 1.87
CA GLU A 152 7.75 -1.06 2.70
C GLU A 152 7.52 -0.62 4.15
N GLN A 153 6.63 0.35 4.37
CA GLN A 153 6.23 0.74 5.72
C GLN A 153 5.47 -0.40 6.40
N LEU A 154 4.70 -1.18 5.62
CA LEU A 154 3.92 -2.32 6.14
C LEU A 154 4.79 -3.46 6.66
N LYS A 155 6.01 -3.62 6.10
CA LYS A 155 6.95 -4.66 6.52
C LYS A 155 7.52 -4.42 7.92
N LYS A 156 7.66 -3.15 8.33
CA LYS A 156 8.37 -2.79 9.57
C LYS A 156 7.56 -3.05 10.84
N ASP A 157 6.23 -3.10 10.75
CA ASP A 157 5.39 -3.21 11.95
C ASP A 157 4.17 -4.13 11.72
N LYS A 158 4.25 -5.33 12.30
CA LYS A 158 3.26 -6.40 12.13
C LYS A 158 1.91 -6.12 12.80
N SER A 159 1.90 -5.29 13.84
CA SER A 159 0.66 -4.84 14.49
C SER A 159 -0.02 -3.74 13.67
N PHE A 160 0.79 -2.97 12.95
CA PHE A 160 0.39 -1.86 12.09
C PHE A 160 -0.25 -2.31 10.76
N LEU A 161 0.10 -3.50 10.28
CA LEU A 161 -0.48 -4.10 9.06
C LEU A 161 -2.00 -4.24 9.13
N LYS A 162 -2.55 -4.58 10.30
CA LYS A 162 -4.00 -4.79 10.45
C LYS A 162 -4.74 -3.49 10.71
N GLN A 163 -4.23 -2.62 11.57
CA GLN A 163 -4.87 -1.35 11.91
C GLN A 163 -4.61 -0.28 10.84
N SER A 164 -3.36 0.09 10.61
CA SER A 164 -3.03 1.28 9.84
C SER A 164 -3.20 1.15 8.34
N VAL A 165 -3.10 -0.05 7.76
CA VAL A 165 -3.36 -0.25 6.32
C VAL A 165 -4.84 -0.11 6.04
N ILE A 166 -5.66 -0.79 6.83
CA ILE A 166 -7.10 -0.72 6.70
C ILE A 166 -7.56 0.72 6.97
N ASP A 167 -7.03 1.38 8.00
CA ASP A 167 -7.47 2.73 8.36
C ASP A 167 -7.00 3.79 7.36
N ASN A 168 -5.77 3.70 6.83
CA ASN A 168 -5.30 4.63 5.78
C ASN A 168 -5.99 4.38 4.44
N LEU A 169 -6.14 3.11 4.02
CA LEU A 169 -6.82 2.79 2.76
C LEU A 169 -8.32 3.09 2.85
N LYS A 170 -8.97 2.87 4.00
CA LYS A 170 -10.34 3.31 4.25
C LYS A 170 -10.44 4.83 4.20
N LEU A 171 -9.54 5.57 4.84
CA LEU A 171 -9.59 7.03 4.85
C LEU A 171 -9.37 7.61 3.45
N LEU A 172 -8.42 7.06 2.68
CA LEU A 172 -8.22 7.39 1.27
C LEU A 172 -9.44 7.03 0.41
N ALA A 173 -10.05 5.85 0.63
CA ALA A 173 -11.24 5.43 -0.09
C ALA A 173 -12.47 6.27 0.27
N ILE A 174 -12.65 6.65 1.55
CA ILE A 174 -13.71 7.53 2.04
C ILE A 174 -13.53 8.94 1.47
N LEU A 175 -12.30 9.46 1.46
CA LEU A 175 -12.00 10.76 0.84
C LEU A 175 -12.25 10.73 -0.67
N GLN A 176 -11.80 9.68 -1.36
CA GLN A 176 -12.06 9.48 -2.78
C GLN A 176 -13.56 9.32 -3.09
N PHE A 177 -14.31 8.66 -2.20
CA PHE A 177 -15.76 8.51 -2.27
C PHE A 177 -16.47 9.86 -2.08
N ILE A 178 -16.12 10.61 -1.04
CA ILE A 178 -16.67 11.93 -0.73
C ILE A 178 -16.44 12.90 -1.88
N VAL A 179 -15.24 12.85 -2.46
CA VAL A 179 -14.92 13.55 -3.69
C VAL A 179 -15.83 12.97 -4.78
N GLY A 180 -15.73 11.70 -5.13
CA GLY A 180 -16.44 11.05 -6.25
C GLY A 180 -17.95 11.25 -6.35
N VAL A 181 -18.71 11.21 -5.24
CA VAL A 181 -20.18 11.18 -5.25
C VAL A 181 -20.81 12.51 -5.68
N TYR A 182 -20.23 13.64 -5.30
CA TYR A 182 -20.80 14.95 -5.59
C TYR A 182 -19.78 15.86 -6.24
N THR A 183 -20.06 16.30 -7.46
CA THR A 183 -19.29 17.37 -8.10
C THR A 183 -19.97 18.71 -7.89
N PHE A 184 -19.20 19.67 -7.41
CA PHE A 184 -19.68 21.03 -7.25
C PHE A 184 -19.75 21.73 -8.63
N SER A 185 -20.27 22.96 -8.63
CA SER A 185 -20.19 23.81 -9.81
C SER A 185 -18.72 24.04 -10.20
N LEU A 186 -18.47 24.19 -11.49
CA LEU A 186 -17.10 24.29 -12.03
C LEU A 186 -16.25 25.37 -11.31
N TRP A 187 -16.84 26.53 -11.01
CA TRP A 187 -16.15 27.61 -10.30
C TRP A 187 -15.72 27.22 -8.88
N VAL A 188 -16.56 26.47 -8.16
CA VAL A 188 -16.23 25.98 -6.81
C VAL A 188 -15.12 24.92 -6.89
N GLU A 189 -15.18 23.98 -7.84
CA GLU A 189 -14.15 22.95 -8.03
C GLU A 189 -12.78 23.56 -8.40
N VAL A 190 -12.75 24.59 -9.25
CA VAL A 190 -11.51 25.28 -9.64
C VAL A 190 -10.84 25.97 -8.45
N LEU A 191 -11.62 26.50 -7.49
CA LEU A 191 -11.09 27.11 -6.27
C LEU A 191 -10.70 26.05 -5.23
N LEU A 192 -11.48 24.97 -5.11
CA LEU A 192 -11.27 23.93 -4.11
C LEU A 192 -10.02 23.09 -4.40
N ALA A 193 -9.76 22.76 -5.67
CA ALA A 193 -8.62 21.93 -6.08
C ALA A 193 -7.25 22.42 -5.56
N PRO A 194 -6.85 23.69 -5.73
CA PRO A 194 -5.56 24.18 -5.22
C PRO A 194 -5.52 24.24 -3.69
N VAL A 195 -6.65 24.54 -3.03
CA VAL A 195 -6.73 24.53 -1.56
C VAL A 195 -6.45 23.13 -1.01
N LEU A 196 -7.08 22.11 -1.58
CA LEU A 196 -6.83 20.71 -1.21
C LEU A 196 -5.39 20.29 -1.52
N ALA A 197 -4.86 20.69 -2.69
CA ALA A 197 -3.47 20.40 -3.05
C ALA A 197 -2.47 21.02 -2.05
N LEU A 198 -2.71 22.26 -1.59
CA LEU A 198 -1.90 22.91 -0.58
C LEU A 198 -1.97 22.20 0.78
N ILE A 199 -3.16 21.76 1.20
CA ILE A 199 -3.33 21.00 2.45
C ILE A 199 -2.55 19.68 2.39
N VAL A 200 -2.65 18.95 1.27
CA VAL A 200 -1.92 17.70 1.06
C VAL A 200 -0.40 17.94 1.02
N ALA A 201 0.06 19.00 0.36
CA ALA A 201 1.47 19.37 0.34
C ALA A 201 2.00 19.72 1.74
N MET A 202 1.23 20.48 2.53
CA MET A 202 1.56 20.79 3.92
C MET A 202 1.59 19.53 4.79
N LEU A 203 0.67 18.58 4.59
CA LEU A 203 0.70 17.28 5.28
C LEU A 203 1.97 16.50 4.95
N ALA A 204 2.36 16.45 3.67
CA ALA A 204 3.57 15.75 3.25
C ALA A 204 4.84 16.36 3.88
N ILE A 205 4.92 17.69 3.93
CA ILE A 205 6.05 18.40 4.58
C ILE A 205 6.03 18.18 6.10
N ALA A 206 4.85 18.21 6.72
CA ALA A 206 4.71 17.99 8.15
C ALA A 206 5.02 16.55 8.58
N GLU A 207 4.96 15.59 7.66
CA GLU A 207 5.30 14.19 7.90
C GLU A 207 6.82 13.93 7.90
N THR A 208 7.60 14.76 7.21
CA THR A 208 9.06 14.59 7.12
C THR A 208 9.84 14.95 8.38
N ASP A 209 9.32 15.82 9.25
CA ASP A 209 10.01 16.24 10.48
C ASP A 209 9.08 16.15 11.70
N LYS A 210 9.56 15.50 12.77
CA LYS A 210 8.84 15.38 14.05
C LYS A 210 8.51 16.74 14.65
N LYS A 211 9.29 17.79 14.35
CA LYS A 211 9.03 19.16 14.79
C LYS A 211 7.66 19.69 14.35
N HIS A 212 7.10 19.18 13.25
CA HIS A 212 5.82 19.61 12.70
C HIS A 212 4.66 18.66 13.03
N HIS A 213 4.84 17.74 13.99
CA HIS A 213 3.82 16.77 14.38
C HIS A 213 2.50 17.43 14.80
N GLN A 214 2.53 18.55 15.53
CA GLN A 214 1.31 19.28 15.92
C GLN A 214 0.53 19.82 14.72
N VAL A 215 1.23 20.32 13.70
CA VAL A 215 0.63 20.79 12.45
C VAL A 215 0.01 19.63 11.69
N LYS A 216 0.72 18.49 11.61
CA LYS A 216 0.19 17.26 11.02
C LYS A 216 -1.12 16.83 11.68
N VAL A 217 -1.15 16.74 13.01
CA VAL A 217 -2.36 16.33 13.76
C VAL A 217 -3.51 17.32 13.53
N LEU A 218 -3.23 18.63 13.47
CA LEU A 218 -4.25 19.63 13.19
C LEU A 218 -4.81 19.49 11.78
N LEU A 219 -3.96 19.33 10.75
CA LEU A 219 -4.41 19.13 9.37
C LEU A 219 -5.19 17.82 9.22
N GLU A 220 -4.74 16.73 9.83
CA GLU A 220 -5.47 15.44 9.84
C GLU A 220 -6.83 15.56 10.50
N ARG A 221 -6.93 16.30 11.62
CA ARG A 221 -8.20 16.57 12.30
C ARG A 221 -9.13 17.43 11.45
N CYS A 222 -8.61 18.46 10.78
CA CYS A 222 -9.39 19.28 9.85
C CYS A 222 -9.91 18.44 8.67
N LEU A 223 -9.05 17.60 8.07
CA LEU A 223 -9.43 16.69 7.00
C LEU A 223 -10.50 15.69 7.46
N SER A 224 -10.33 15.13 8.66
CA SER A 224 -11.29 14.21 9.26
C SER A 224 -12.63 14.88 9.51
N LEU A 225 -12.64 16.10 10.06
CA LEU A 225 -13.86 16.87 10.29
C LEU A 225 -14.57 17.23 8.98
N PHE A 226 -13.81 17.67 7.96
CA PHE A 226 -14.34 17.90 6.61
C PHE A 226 -14.95 16.62 6.04
N GLY A 227 -14.27 15.48 6.21
CA GLY A 227 -14.78 14.17 5.81
C GLY A 227 -16.09 13.80 6.51
N VAL A 228 -16.20 14.05 7.83
CA VAL A 228 -17.42 13.80 8.60
C VAL A 228 -18.57 14.71 8.16
N VAL A 229 -18.31 16.00 7.93
CA VAL A 229 -19.33 16.94 7.41
C VAL A 229 -19.88 16.45 6.07
N LEU A 230 -19.01 15.94 5.20
CA LEU A 230 -19.42 15.40 3.91
C LEU A 230 -20.20 14.09 4.04
N ILE A 231 -19.82 13.21 4.96
CA ILE A 231 -20.62 12.01 5.28
C ILE A 231 -22.01 12.42 5.76
N ILE A 232 -22.11 13.36 6.71
CA ILE A 232 -23.41 13.86 7.21
C ILE A 232 -24.23 14.48 6.06
N TYR A 233 -23.60 15.26 5.19
CA TYR A 233 -24.26 15.85 4.02
C TYR A 233 -24.75 14.78 3.04
N THR A 234 -23.95 13.75 2.76
CA THR A 234 -24.37 12.62 1.92
C THR A 234 -25.54 11.87 2.55
N LEU A 235 -25.51 11.60 3.86
CA LEU A 235 -26.60 10.95 4.59
C LEU A 235 -27.87 11.79 4.60
N TYR A 236 -27.75 13.10 4.82
CA TYR A 236 -28.87 14.05 4.74
C TYR A 236 -29.53 13.98 3.36
N MET A 237 -28.74 14.11 2.28
CA MET A 237 -29.23 14.00 0.91
C MET A 237 -29.84 12.64 0.60
N LEU A 238 -29.30 11.55 1.17
CA LEU A 238 -29.84 10.20 1.07
C LEU A 238 -31.25 10.12 1.66
N THR A 239 -31.48 10.77 2.80
CA THR A 239 -32.81 10.81 3.45
C THR A 239 -33.80 11.76 2.81
N THR A 240 -33.35 12.89 2.23
CA THR A 240 -34.25 13.91 1.67
C THR A 240 -34.52 13.74 0.17
N ASN A 241 -33.60 13.14 -0.59
CA ASN A 241 -33.68 12.91 -2.03
C ASN A 241 -33.49 11.42 -2.39
N PHE A 242 -34.20 10.53 -1.69
CA PHE A 242 -34.10 9.07 -1.87
C PHE A 242 -34.34 8.63 -3.33
N GLY A 243 -35.16 9.38 -4.09
CA GLY A 243 -35.40 9.13 -5.51
C GLY A 243 -34.19 9.34 -6.42
N GLU A 244 -33.24 10.20 -6.05
CA GLU A 244 -31.97 10.34 -6.78
C GLU A 244 -30.94 9.28 -6.37
N PHE A 245 -30.92 8.88 -5.10
CA PHE A 245 -30.03 7.80 -4.63
C PHE A 245 -30.47 6.42 -5.16
N SER A 246 -31.77 6.22 -5.37
CA SER A 246 -32.33 5.03 -6.02
C SER A 246 -31.98 4.93 -7.50
N LYS A 247 -31.38 5.96 -8.12
CA LYS A 247 -30.78 5.83 -9.45
C LYS A 247 -29.58 4.90 -9.29
N GLU A 248 -29.60 3.78 -10.01
CA GLU A 248 -28.61 2.69 -9.94
C GLU A 248 -27.16 3.20 -9.88
N LYS A 249 -26.85 4.23 -10.67
CA LYS A 249 -25.56 4.91 -10.75
C LYS A 249 -25.06 5.47 -9.40
N THR A 250 -25.91 6.18 -8.66
CA THR A 250 -25.52 6.83 -7.39
C THR A 250 -25.28 5.80 -6.28
N ALA A 251 -26.00 4.68 -6.32
CA ALA A 251 -25.74 3.56 -5.41
C ALA A 251 -24.38 2.91 -5.71
N TYR A 252 -24.03 2.66 -6.98
CA TYR A 252 -22.71 2.12 -7.31
C TYR A 252 -21.57 3.09 -7.00
N ASP A 253 -21.75 4.39 -7.27
CA ASP A 253 -20.77 5.42 -6.91
C ASP A 253 -20.44 5.38 -5.40
N PHE A 254 -21.40 4.92 -4.58
CA PHE A 254 -21.23 4.72 -3.15
C PHE A 254 -20.52 3.42 -2.76
N PHE A 255 -20.98 2.28 -3.28
CA PHE A 255 -20.49 0.97 -2.81
C PHE A 255 -19.21 0.50 -3.51
N VAL A 256 -18.98 0.88 -4.76
CA VAL A 256 -17.87 0.35 -5.57
C VAL A 256 -16.50 0.70 -5.00
N PRO A 257 -16.17 1.95 -4.60
CA PRO A 257 -14.82 2.26 -4.11
C PRO A 257 -14.42 1.51 -2.82
N PRO A 258 -15.28 1.41 -1.78
CA PRO A 258 -15.01 0.57 -0.62
C PRO A 258 -14.90 -0.92 -0.97
N LEU A 259 -15.75 -1.41 -1.88
CA LEU A 259 -15.76 -2.80 -2.31
C LEU A 259 -14.49 -3.19 -3.06
N LEU A 260 -14.04 -2.35 -4.01
CA LEU A 260 -12.75 -2.52 -4.69
C LEU A 260 -11.60 -2.55 -3.70
N THR A 261 -11.60 -1.67 -2.69
CA THR A 261 -10.58 -1.65 -1.63
C THR A 261 -10.55 -2.94 -0.83
N LEU A 262 -11.72 -3.47 -0.46
CA LEU A 262 -11.84 -4.73 0.26
C LEU A 262 -11.32 -5.90 -0.60
N CYS A 263 -11.75 -5.98 -1.86
CA CYS A 263 -11.32 -7.01 -2.81
C CYS A 263 -9.84 -6.89 -3.18
N TYR A 264 -9.20 -5.73 -2.97
CA TYR A 264 -7.80 -5.51 -3.28
C TYR A 264 -6.82 -5.92 -2.15
N LEU A 265 -7.31 -6.05 -0.90
CA LEU A 265 -6.48 -6.48 0.23
C LEU A 265 -5.77 -7.84 0.01
N PRO A 266 -6.42 -8.88 -0.54
CA PRO A 266 -5.74 -10.14 -0.85
C PRO A 266 -4.57 -9.95 -1.83
N PHE A 267 -4.73 -9.11 -2.86
CA PHE A 267 -3.64 -8.81 -3.79
C PHE A 267 -2.46 -8.14 -3.09
N ILE A 268 -2.72 -7.10 -2.28
CA ILE A 268 -1.67 -6.41 -1.52
C ILE A 268 -0.92 -7.37 -0.61
N TYR A 269 -1.63 -8.28 0.03
CA TYR A 269 -1.03 -9.29 0.87
C TYR A 269 -0.14 -10.26 0.07
N VAL A 270 -0.58 -10.72 -1.09
CA VAL A 270 0.23 -11.57 -1.98
C VAL A 270 1.50 -10.85 -2.44
N ILE A 271 1.39 -9.58 -2.86
CA ILE A 271 2.56 -8.77 -3.25
C ILE A 271 3.51 -8.55 -2.07
N LEU A 272 3.00 -8.32 -0.86
CA LEU A 272 3.80 -8.22 0.35
C LEU A 272 4.62 -9.50 0.61
N VAL A 273 3.98 -10.67 0.46
CA VAL A 273 4.65 -11.97 0.60
C VAL A 273 5.71 -12.14 -0.48
N TYR A 274 5.34 -11.92 -1.75
CA TYR A 274 6.24 -12.03 -2.90
C TYR A 274 7.49 -11.17 -2.74
N THR A 275 7.33 -9.87 -2.48
CA THR A 275 8.46 -8.93 -2.34
C THR A 275 9.34 -9.23 -1.13
N THR A 276 8.80 -9.86 -0.08
CA THR A 276 9.58 -10.31 1.07
C THR A 276 10.44 -11.53 0.71
N TYR A 277 9.87 -12.49 0.00
CA TYR A 277 10.60 -13.66 -0.51
C TYR A 277 11.68 -13.25 -1.51
N GLU A 278 11.37 -12.35 -2.45
CA GLU A 278 12.33 -11.83 -3.43
C GLU A 278 13.55 -11.20 -2.73
N LYS A 279 13.31 -10.30 -1.76
CA LYS A 279 14.37 -9.68 -0.95
C LYS A 279 15.23 -10.72 -0.24
N VAL A 280 14.60 -11.72 0.37
CA VAL A 280 15.29 -12.81 1.07
C VAL A 280 16.12 -13.63 0.08
N PHE A 281 15.58 -13.99 -1.07
CA PHE A 281 16.28 -14.79 -2.08
C PHE A 281 17.45 -14.05 -2.71
N ILE A 282 17.34 -12.74 -2.92
CA ILE A 282 18.47 -11.88 -3.34
C ILE A 282 19.56 -11.91 -2.27
N SER A 283 19.19 -11.77 -0.99
CA SER A 283 20.15 -11.85 0.12
C SER A 283 20.86 -13.21 0.17
N LEU A 284 20.11 -14.31 0.02
CA LEU A 284 20.67 -15.67 0.01
C LEU A 284 21.61 -15.90 -1.18
N ASN A 285 21.30 -15.34 -2.36
CA ASN A 285 22.15 -15.46 -3.53
C ASN A 285 23.54 -14.87 -3.30
N SER A 286 23.62 -13.78 -2.52
CA SER A 286 24.88 -13.13 -2.16
C SER A 286 25.62 -13.87 -1.04
N LYS A 287 24.92 -14.49 -0.09
CA LYS A 287 25.50 -15.11 1.12
C LYS A 287 25.95 -16.55 0.92
N ILE A 288 25.23 -17.34 0.12
CA ILE A 288 25.53 -18.77 -0.09
C ILE A 288 26.23 -18.93 -1.43
N LYS A 289 27.48 -19.40 -1.43
CA LYS A 289 28.28 -19.54 -2.66
C LYS A 289 27.79 -20.67 -3.57
N SER A 290 27.41 -21.81 -2.99
CA SER A 290 27.07 -23.02 -3.75
C SER A 290 25.65 -22.97 -4.34
N GLY A 291 25.49 -23.39 -5.61
CA GLY A 291 24.21 -23.38 -6.31
C GLY A 291 23.16 -24.32 -5.69
N PHE A 292 23.57 -25.53 -5.33
CA PHE A 292 22.69 -26.55 -4.76
C PHE A 292 22.12 -26.14 -3.39
N HIS A 293 22.96 -25.69 -2.46
CA HIS A 293 22.52 -25.24 -1.14
C HIS A 293 21.62 -23.99 -1.23
N ARG A 294 21.87 -23.09 -2.20
CA ARG A 294 20.95 -21.96 -2.49
C ARG A 294 19.57 -22.44 -2.87
N TRP A 295 19.46 -23.41 -3.77
CA TRP A 295 18.18 -23.93 -4.22
C TRP A 295 17.43 -24.65 -3.08
N ILE A 296 18.11 -25.52 -2.32
CA ILE A 296 17.53 -26.18 -1.15
C ILE A 296 17.07 -25.17 -0.11
N ALA A 297 17.89 -24.16 0.19
CA ALA A 297 17.54 -23.12 1.16
C ALA A 297 16.27 -22.37 0.76
N LYS A 298 16.10 -22.05 -0.54
CA LYS A 298 14.88 -21.42 -1.06
C LYS A 298 13.66 -22.33 -0.93
N LEU A 299 13.80 -23.62 -1.27
CA LEU A 299 12.72 -24.59 -1.16
C LEU A 299 12.27 -24.77 0.30
N TYR A 300 13.21 -24.98 1.22
CA TYR A 300 12.92 -25.09 2.64
C TYR A 300 12.33 -23.80 3.21
N ALA A 301 12.80 -22.63 2.79
CA ALA A 301 12.22 -21.37 3.20
C ALA A 301 10.75 -21.20 2.76
N LEU A 302 10.38 -21.70 1.57
CA LEU A 302 8.99 -21.69 1.10
C LEU A 302 8.12 -22.65 1.93
N ILE A 303 8.57 -23.89 2.11
CA ILE A 303 7.81 -24.94 2.81
C ILE A 303 7.66 -24.63 4.31
N LEU A 304 8.73 -24.21 4.97
CA LEU A 304 8.77 -24.09 6.43
C LEU A 304 8.18 -22.77 6.95
N PHE A 305 8.38 -21.67 6.22
CA PHE A 305 7.91 -20.35 6.67
C PHE A 305 6.59 -19.95 6.03
N ASN A 306 6.29 -20.37 4.78
CA ASN A 306 5.07 -20.03 4.06
C ASN A 306 4.73 -18.53 4.22
N VAL A 307 3.61 -18.18 4.87
CA VAL A 307 3.19 -16.78 5.04
C VAL A 307 3.76 -16.08 6.28
N GLN A 308 4.67 -16.73 7.01
CA GLN A 308 5.25 -16.21 8.25
C GLN A 308 6.47 -15.32 7.97
N LEU A 309 6.20 -14.13 7.44
CA LEU A 309 7.22 -13.19 6.95
C LEU A 309 8.31 -12.81 7.99
N SER A 310 7.96 -12.64 9.27
CA SER A 310 8.99 -12.36 10.30
C SER A 310 10.00 -13.47 10.46
N SER A 311 9.52 -14.71 10.43
CA SER A 311 10.37 -15.88 10.68
C SER A 311 11.33 -16.05 9.51
N LEU A 312 10.82 -15.83 8.30
CA LEU A 312 11.59 -15.83 7.06
C LEU A 312 12.70 -14.75 7.07
N GLU A 313 12.36 -13.50 7.39
CA GLU A 313 13.35 -12.42 7.46
C GLU A 313 14.39 -12.65 8.56
N ARG A 314 13.95 -13.09 9.74
CA ARG A 314 14.84 -13.42 10.86
C ARG A 314 15.80 -14.55 10.49
N TRP A 315 15.31 -15.58 9.81
CA TRP A 315 16.13 -16.68 9.30
C TRP A 315 17.14 -16.20 8.25
N SER A 316 16.72 -15.39 7.28
CA SER A 316 17.61 -14.83 6.25
C SER A 316 18.76 -13.99 6.83
N ASN A 317 18.47 -13.22 7.89
CA ASN A 317 19.48 -12.48 8.64
C ASN A 317 20.48 -13.43 9.32
N GLN A 318 20.00 -14.54 9.90
CA GLN A 318 20.86 -15.56 10.52
C GLN A 318 21.76 -16.25 9.50
N VAL A 319 21.24 -16.58 8.32
CA VAL A 319 22.03 -17.16 7.22
C VAL A 319 23.17 -16.21 6.80
N GLY A 320 23.01 -14.90 6.94
CA GLY A 320 24.07 -13.94 6.65
C GLY A 320 25.22 -13.90 7.65
N ARG A 321 25.06 -14.55 8.80
CA ARG A 321 26.04 -14.55 9.90
C ARG A 321 26.80 -15.87 10.02
N VAL A 322 26.44 -16.86 9.21
CA VAL A 322 27.02 -18.20 9.24
C VAL A 322 27.51 -18.52 7.84
N ASN A 323 28.74 -19.03 7.72
CA ASN A 323 29.22 -19.55 6.45
C ASN A 323 28.56 -20.92 6.22
N ILE A 324 27.81 -21.06 5.12
CA ILE A 324 27.10 -22.31 4.78
C ILE A 324 27.93 -23.05 3.73
N GLU A 325 28.67 -24.05 4.19
CA GLU A 325 29.49 -24.94 3.36
C GLU A 325 28.81 -26.29 3.16
N SER A 326 27.94 -26.70 4.10
CA SER A 326 27.28 -28.00 4.10
C SER A 326 25.77 -27.96 4.30
N HIS A 327 25.08 -29.04 3.92
CA HIS A 327 23.64 -29.21 4.12
C HIS A 327 23.26 -29.29 5.61
N SER A 328 24.12 -29.86 6.46
CA SER A 328 23.87 -29.92 7.91
C SER A 328 23.88 -28.53 8.54
N GLU A 329 24.84 -27.67 8.16
CA GLU A 329 24.90 -26.28 8.62
C GLU A 329 23.65 -25.48 8.19
N LEU A 330 23.17 -25.71 6.97
CA LEU A 330 21.92 -25.11 6.51
C LEU A 330 20.75 -25.53 7.41
N LEU A 331 20.61 -26.83 7.72
CA LEU A 331 19.56 -27.32 8.62
C LEU A 331 19.67 -26.75 10.04
N GLU A 332 20.88 -26.55 10.57
CA GLU A 332 21.10 -25.92 11.87
C GLU A 332 20.55 -24.48 11.91
N THR A 333 20.64 -23.72 10.81
CA THR A 333 20.03 -22.37 10.75
C THR A 333 18.51 -22.40 10.91
N PHE A 334 17.83 -23.40 10.35
CA PHE A 334 16.38 -23.57 10.50
C PHE A 334 16.03 -24.04 11.92
N LYS A 335 16.74 -25.05 12.44
CA LYS A 335 16.56 -25.55 13.81
C LYS A 335 16.72 -24.44 14.84
N TYR A 336 17.71 -23.57 14.66
CA TYR A 336 17.92 -22.39 15.49
C TYR A 336 16.67 -21.51 15.55
N ILE A 337 16.07 -21.17 14.40
CA ILE A 337 14.88 -20.32 14.34
C ILE A 337 13.69 -20.98 15.04
N PHE A 338 13.48 -22.28 14.85
CA PHE A 338 12.43 -23.01 15.55
C PHE A 338 12.67 -23.08 17.06
N LYS A 339 13.92 -23.28 17.50
CA LYS A 339 14.31 -23.29 18.92
C LYS A 339 14.02 -21.95 19.58
N VAL A 340 14.44 -20.85 18.96
CA VAL A 340 14.21 -19.50 19.50
C VAL A 340 12.72 -19.16 19.52
N ARG A 341 11.97 -19.53 18.47
CA ARG A 341 10.52 -19.32 18.43
C ARG A 341 9.77 -20.11 19.51
N SER A 342 10.19 -21.36 19.75
CA SER A 342 9.61 -22.19 20.81
C SER A 342 9.81 -21.54 22.18
N ALA A 343 11.03 -21.02 22.43
CA ALA A 343 11.35 -20.34 23.68
C ALA A 343 10.63 -18.99 23.85
N GLU A 344 10.36 -18.26 22.76
CA GLU A 344 9.53 -17.05 22.80
C GLU A 344 8.08 -17.35 23.17
N LYS A 345 7.53 -18.47 22.68
CA LYS A 345 6.15 -18.87 23.00
C LYS A 345 5.99 -19.37 24.45
N LYS A 346 7.01 -20.04 24.97
CA LYS A 346 7.04 -20.56 26.34
C LYS A 346 8.40 -20.24 26.97
N PRO A 347 8.57 -19.01 27.48
CA PRO A 347 9.79 -18.62 28.17
C PRO A 347 10.06 -19.59 29.32
N LYS A 348 11.31 -20.06 29.42
CA LYS A 348 11.75 -20.81 30.60
C LYS A 348 12.02 -19.80 31.71
N GLU A 349 11.60 -20.12 32.92
CA GLU A 349 11.97 -19.33 34.09
C GLU A 349 13.50 -19.37 34.27
N VAL A 350 14.08 -18.19 34.49
CA VAL A 350 15.52 -18.03 34.74
C VAL A 350 15.68 -17.70 36.23
N PRO A 351 16.38 -18.53 37.02
CA PRO A 351 16.64 -18.22 38.42
C PRO A 351 17.38 -16.89 38.56
N LYS A 352 17.03 -16.10 39.58
CA LYS A 352 17.55 -14.73 39.77
C LYS A 352 19.08 -14.69 39.91
N GLU A 353 19.73 -15.77 40.36
CA GLU A 353 21.21 -15.82 40.44
C GLU A 353 21.89 -16.00 39.08
N GLN A 354 21.18 -16.54 38.08
CA GLN A 354 21.75 -16.90 36.79
C GLN A 354 21.66 -15.78 35.74
N GLY A 355 20.89 -14.73 36.02
CA GLY A 355 20.74 -13.56 35.16
C GLY A 355 19.27 -13.25 34.89
N TRP A 356 19.02 -12.66 33.73
CA TRP A 356 17.70 -12.18 33.32
C TRP A 356 17.14 -13.01 32.17
N SER A 357 15.82 -13.22 32.17
CA SER A 357 15.10 -13.72 30.99
C SER A 357 15.02 -12.60 29.93
N PRO A 358 15.58 -12.79 28.71
CA PRO A 358 15.47 -11.81 27.64
C PRO A 358 14.03 -11.54 27.21
N TYR A 359 13.16 -12.55 27.34
CA TYR A 359 11.77 -12.46 26.94
C TYR A 359 10.94 -11.65 27.93
N GLU A 360 11.13 -11.86 29.23
CA GLU A 360 10.47 -11.05 30.27
C GLU A 360 10.97 -9.61 30.24
N ALA A 361 12.27 -9.40 30.05
CA ALA A 361 12.85 -8.08 29.87
C ALA A 361 12.24 -7.35 28.68
N LYS A 362 12.08 -8.03 27.54
CA LYS A 362 11.44 -7.47 26.34
C LYS A 362 9.98 -7.10 26.61
N ASP A 363 9.20 -7.99 27.21
CA ASP A 363 7.78 -7.74 27.49
C ASP A 363 7.59 -6.60 28.50
N PHE A 364 8.50 -6.48 29.47
CA PHE A 364 8.53 -5.34 30.39
C PHE A 364 8.83 -4.03 29.65
N LEU A 365 9.89 -3.99 28.82
CA LEU A 365 10.22 -2.80 28.03
C LEU A 365 9.10 -2.42 27.07
N PHE A 366 8.45 -3.40 26.44
CA PHE A 366 7.30 -3.15 25.57
C PHE A 366 6.15 -2.45 26.31
N LYS A 367 5.87 -2.83 27.56
CA LYS A 367 4.86 -2.17 28.40
C LYS A 367 5.23 -0.74 28.79
N GLU A 368 6.53 -0.45 28.88
CA GLU A 368 7.06 0.91 29.12
C GLU A 368 7.23 1.71 27.81
N GLY A 369 6.71 1.21 26.68
CA GLY A 369 6.73 1.89 25.37
C GLY A 369 7.97 1.62 24.52
N LEU A 370 8.91 0.81 24.99
CA LEU A 370 10.19 0.52 24.31
C LEU A 370 10.13 -0.84 23.58
N ASN A 371 9.86 -0.82 22.27
CA ASN A 371 9.84 -2.04 21.45
C ASN A 371 11.24 -2.44 20.97
N THR A 372 11.80 -3.55 21.47
CA THR A 372 13.19 -3.97 21.24
C THR A 372 13.39 -5.00 20.11
N GLY A 373 12.37 -5.28 19.30
CA GLY A 373 12.49 -6.23 18.19
C GLY A 373 12.81 -7.67 18.64
N PHE A 374 13.54 -8.43 17.82
CA PHE A 374 13.90 -9.82 18.12
C PHE A 374 15.24 -9.93 18.84
N TYR A 375 15.29 -10.76 19.90
CA TYR A 375 16.52 -11.15 20.56
C TYR A 375 17.27 -12.20 19.73
N ASN A 376 18.44 -11.84 19.22
CA ASN A 376 19.21 -12.66 18.29
C ASN A 376 20.69 -12.70 18.68
N ARG A 377 21.36 -13.79 18.32
CA ARG A 377 22.82 -13.90 18.40
C ARG A 377 23.47 -12.95 17.41
N VAL A 378 24.26 -11.99 17.88
CA VAL A 378 24.99 -11.00 17.06
C VAL A 378 26.38 -11.51 16.71
N PHE A 379 27.14 -11.93 17.72
CA PHE A 379 28.46 -12.56 17.60
C PHE A 379 28.50 -13.87 18.40
N GLU A 380 29.59 -14.64 18.33
CA GLU A 380 29.66 -16.02 18.86
C GLU A 380 29.01 -16.24 20.22
N GLN A 381 29.30 -15.36 21.20
CA GLN A 381 28.76 -15.41 22.55
C GLN A 381 27.89 -14.20 22.92
N GLU A 382 27.61 -13.31 21.96
CA GLU A 382 26.88 -12.08 22.23
C GLU A 382 25.48 -12.14 21.64
N TRP A 383 24.50 -11.87 22.49
CA TRP A 383 23.11 -11.83 22.12
C TRP A 383 22.56 -10.45 22.37
N SER A 384 21.74 -9.95 21.44
CA SER A 384 21.04 -8.68 21.68
C SER A 384 19.67 -8.57 21.03
N ALA A 385 18.84 -7.73 21.65
CA ALA A 385 17.65 -7.12 21.11
C ALA A 385 17.79 -5.62 21.29
N SER A 386 17.28 -4.83 20.35
CA SER A 386 17.42 -3.39 20.47
C SER A 386 16.27 -2.64 19.80
N SER A 387 15.85 -1.53 20.41
CA SER A 387 14.81 -0.69 19.86
C SER A 387 15.26 0.10 18.64
N PRO A 388 14.33 0.63 17.84
CA PRO A 388 14.63 1.79 16.99
C PRO A 388 15.26 2.92 17.82
N MET A 389 15.94 3.83 17.12
CA MET A 389 16.51 5.01 17.78
C MET A 389 15.37 5.93 18.20
N GLU A 390 15.27 6.21 19.49
CA GLU A 390 14.30 7.13 20.05
C GLU A 390 14.98 8.42 20.49
N GLU A 391 14.37 9.55 20.13
CA GLU A 391 14.78 10.85 20.62
C GLU A 391 14.07 11.09 21.95
N PHE A 392 14.83 11.08 23.03
CA PHE A 392 14.36 11.56 24.31
C PHE A 392 14.63 13.06 24.41
N GLY A 393 13.63 13.87 24.74
CA GLY A 393 13.83 15.28 25.07
C GLY A 393 12.93 16.26 24.32
N GLY A 394 11.69 16.39 24.78
CA GLY A 394 10.95 17.65 24.68
C GLY A 394 10.91 18.30 26.05
N GLY A 395 11.78 19.29 26.31
CA GLY A 395 11.87 19.99 27.61
C GLY A 395 13.23 19.85 28.32
N VAL A 396 13.30 20.31 29.58
CA VAL A 396 14.49 20.62 30.43
C VAL A 396 15.58 19.53 30.54
N ILE A 397 15.37 18.33 29.98
CA ILE A 397 16.33 17.22 29.99
C ILE A 397 16.82 16.94 28.55
N ALA A 398 17.41 17.95 27.92
CA ALA A 398 18.04 17.85 26.59
C ALA A 398 19.46 17.25 26.59
N TYR A 399 19.85 16.56 27.67
CA TYR A 399 21.22 16.06 27.85
C TYR A 399 21.47 14.66 27.27
N PHE A 400 20.42 13.92 26.92
CA PHE A 400 20.56 12.60 26.31
C PHE A 400 20.19 12.70 24.84
N GLY A 401 21.19 12.67 23.95
CA GLY A 401 20.95 12.57 22.51
C GLY A 401 20.14 11.31 22.14
N ALA A 402 19.85 11.15 20.85
CA ALA A 402 19.11 10.00 20.35
C ALA A 402 19.73 8.68 20.86
N PHE A 403 18.93 7.85 21.54
CA PHE A 403 19.42 6.62 22.17
C PHE A 403 18.64 5.41 21.67
N ARG A 404 19.26 4.24 21.81
CA ARG A 404 18.65 2.95 21.50
C ARG A 404 18.64 2.13 22.79
N SER A 405 17.49 1.58 23.14
CA SER A 405 17.46 0.59 24.21
C SER A 405 18.04 -0.72 23.69
N VAL A 406 19.04 -1.28 24.37
CA VAL A 406 19.67 -2.56 24.01
C VAL A 406 19.55 -3.52 25.20
N ILE A 407 18.88 -4.64 24.98
CA ILE A 407 19.04 -5.82 25.82
C ILE A 407 20.22 -6.57 25.21
N SER A 408 21.41 -6.48 25.80
CA SER A 408 22.58 -7.25 25.34
C SER A 408 23.33 -7.89 26.50
N GLY A 409 23.93 -9.04 26.22
CA GLY A 409 24.75 -9.76 27.19
C GLY A 409 25.64 -10.80 26.53
N LEU A 410 26.81 -11.01 27.14
CA LEU A 410 27.58 -12.22 26.92
C LEU A 410 26.82 -13.39 27.55
N SER A 411 26.48 -14.38 26.73
CA SER A 411 25.77 -15.55 27.18
C SER A 411 26.04 -16.75 26.28
N ASP A 412 26.38 -17.86 26.91
CA ASP A 412 26.46 -19.18 26.26
C ASP A 412 25.08 -19.70 25.83
N HIS A 413 23.99 -19.03 26.26
CA HIS A 413 22.62 -19.49 26.03
C HIS A 413 21.65 -18.40 25.56
N PRO A 414 20.79 -18.69 24.55
CA PRO A 414 19.76 -17.77 24.06
C PRO A 414 18.75 -17.27 25.10
N PHE A 415 18.66 -17.95 26.25
CA PHE A 415 17.54 -17.82 27.18
C PHE A 415 17.88 -17.03 28.44
N ARG A 416 19.15 -16.64 28.62
CA ARG A 416 19.58 -15.80 29.74
C ARG A 416 20.60 -14.79 29.28
N PHE A 417 20.67 -13.66 29.95
CA PHE A 417 21.72 -12.68 29.72
C PHE A 417 22.14 -12.00 31.02
N LYS A 418 23.38 -11.53 31.04
CA LYS A 418 23.87 -10.56 32.02
C LYS A 418 24.02 -9.23 31.30
N PRO A 419 23.33 -8.15 31.73
CA PRO A 419 23.34 -6.88 31.02
C PRO A 419 24.76 -6.30 30.91
N ILE A 420 25.15 -5.94 29.68
CA ILE A 420 26.38 -5.18 29.40
C ILE A 420 26.17 -3.72 29.83
N THR A 421 27.26 -3.08 30.25
CA THR A 421 27.34 -1.93 31.15
C THR A 421 26.82 -0.57 30.63
N ASP A 422 26.31 -0.46 29.41
CA ASP A 422 26.38 0.82 28.69
C ASP A 422 25.11 1.69 28.73
N SER A 423 23.98 1.22 29.30
CA SER A 423 22.77 2.05 29.46
C SER A 423 22.24 2.10 30.90
N ALA A 424 22.36 3.27 31.55
CA ALA A 424 21.87 3.51 32.91
C ALA A 424 20.34 3.43 33.03
N ILE A 425 19.60 3.90 32.00
CA ILE A 425 18.13 3.89 31.97
C ILE A 425 17.61 2.45 31.94
N ILE A 426 18.15 1.61 31.06
CA ILE A 426 17.77 0.20 30.97
C ILE A 426 18.15 -0.53 32.25
N ARG A 427 19.30 -0.21 32.87
CA ARG A 427 19.64 -0.77 34.18
C ARG A 427 18.59 -0.45 35.24
N SER A 428 18.12 0.79 35.32
CA SER A 428 17.10 1.19 36.30
C SER A 428 15.76 0.48 36.07
N LEU A 429 15.36 0.37 34.80
CA LEU A 429 14.14 -0.32 34.38
C LEU A 429 14.22 -1.83 34.65
N LEU A 430 15.36 -2.45 34.32
CA LEU A 430 15.59 -3.85 34.62
C LEU A 430 15.61 -4.06 36.13
N VAL A 431 16.34 -3.28 36.94
CA VAL A 431 16.30 -3.41 38.42
C VAL A 431 14.87 -3.35 38.98
N LYS A 432 14.00 -2.50 38.43
CA LYS A 432 12.56 -2.44 38.78
C LYS A 432 11.84 -3.76 38.47
N LEU A 433 12.19 -4.45 37.39
CA LEU A 433 11.71 -5.80 37.08
C LEU A 433 12.22 -6.85 38.08
N ARG A 434 13.45 -6.74 38.64
CA ARG A 434 13.99 -7.74 39.62
C ARG A 434 13.24 -7.74 40.94
N ASN A 435 12.81 -6.54 41.32
CA ASN A 435 12.24 -6.22 42.61
C ASN A 435 10.71 -6.41 42.63
N ARG A 436 10.10 -6.66 41.45
CA ARG A 436 8.79 -7.31 41.35
C ARG A 436 8.97 -8.82 41.46
#